data_AF-A0A831RWD6-F1
#
_entry.id   AF-A0A831RWD6-F1
#
_cell.length_a   1.000
_cell.length_b   1.000
_cell.length_c   1.000
_cell.angle_alpha   90.00
_cell.angle_beta   90.00
_cell.angle_gamma   90.00
#
_symmetry.space_group_name_H-M   'P 1'
#
loop_
_entity.id
_entity.type
_entity.pdbx_description
1 polymer ?
#
loop_
_entity_poly.entity_id
_entity_poly.type
_entity_poly.pdbx_seq_one_letter_code
_entity_poly.pdbx_strand_id
1 'polypeptide(L)'
;MKKLDDEQMKQVTALAEAMREKGKDKYKIGYALLYLLERNKLLEDVRKRAEYYVRFGQGEQELSNLRVALEKMHELDVVDADDSSFFVKE
;
A
#
# COMPACT_ATOMS: atom_id res chain seq x y z
N MET A 1 -2.28 5.74 -19.35
CA MET A 1 -3.13 4.72 -18.71
C MET A 1 -4.43 5.39 -18.26
N LYS A 2 -5.59 4.82 -18.57
CA LYS A 2 -6.87 5.34 -18.08
C LYS A 2 -7.03 4.89 -16.62
N LYS A 3 -7.38 5.82 -15.72
CA LYS A 3 -7.69 5.47 -14.33
C LYS A 3 -8.95 4.59 -14.33
N LEU A 4 -8.91 3.49 -13.58
CA LEU A 4 -10.09 2.68 -13.33
C LEU A 4 -11.08 3.49 -12.49
N ASP A 5 -12.37 3.33 -12.78
CA ASP A 5 -13.40 3.87 -11.90
C ASP A 5 -13.50 3.06 -10.60
N ASP A 6 -14.24 3.58 -9.62
CA ASP A 6 -14.33 2.98 -8.29
C ASP A 6 -14.96 1.57 -8.33
N GLU A 7 -15.87 1.33 -9.27
CA GLU A 7 -16.53 0.03 -9.42
C GLU A 7 -15.57 -1.01 -10.02
N GLN A 8 -14.82 -0.62 -11.05
CA GLN A 8 -13.74 -1.42 -11.62
C GLN A 8 -12.65 -1.72 -10.58
N MET A 9 -12.26 -0.75 -9.76
CA MET A 9 -11.29 -0.97 -8.68
C MET A 9 -11.80 -1.98 -7.64
N LYS A 10 -13.07 -1.91 -7.25
CA LYS A 10 -13.67 -2.91 -6.35
C LYS A 10 -13.64 -4.31 -6.95
N GLN A 11 -14.02 -4.44 -8.21
CA GLN A 11 -14.02 -5.74 -8.91
C GLN A 11 -12.61 -6.34 -9.02
N VAL A 12 -11.62 -5.53 -9.38
CA VAL A 12 -10.21 -5.96 -9.46
C VAL A 12 -9.68 -6.39 -8.09
N THR A 13 -10.01 -5.64 -7.04
CA THR A 13 -9.58 -5.96 -5.66
C THR A 13 -10.21 -7.28 -5.20
N ALA A 14 -11.51 -7.45 -5.39
CA ALA A 14 -12.23 -8.67 -5.05
C ALA A 14 -11.70 -9.90 -5.82
N LEU A 15 -11.32 -9.72 -7.08
CA LEU A 15 -10.70 -10.79 -7.87
C LEU A 15 -9.32 -11.18 -7.31
N ALA A 16 -8.50 -10.19 -6.95
CA ALA A 16 -7.19 -10.42 -6.36
C ALA A 16 -7.29 -11.15 -5.00
N GLU A 17 -8.25 -10.78 -4.16
CA GLU A 17 -8.56 -11.48 -2.91
C GLU A 17 -9.01 -12.92 -3.16
N ALA A 18 -9.93 -13.13 -4.11
CA ALA A 18 -10.40 -14.46 -4.46
C ALA A 18 -9.28 -15.36 -5.05
N MET A 19 -8.34 -14.78 -5.80
CA MET A 19 -7.17 -15.50 -6.31
C MET A 19 -6.27 -15.97 -5.17
N ARG A 20 -6.07 -15.11 -4.16
CA ARG A 20 -5.32 -15.39 -2.94
C ARG A 20 -5.96 -16.54 -2.15
N GLU A 21 -7.24 -16.43 -1.85
CA GLU A 21 -7.98 -17.39 -1.01
C GLU A 21 -8.13 -18.76 -1.66
N LYS A 22 -8.35 -18.81 -2.98
CA LYS A 22 -8.57 -20.06 -3.71
C LYS A 22 -7.27 -20.77 -4.09
N GLY A 23 -6.11 -20.26 -3.68
CA GLY A 23 -4.79 -20.79 -4.08
C GLY A 23 -4.54 -20.74 -5.59
N LYS A 24 -5.32 -19.94 -6.33
CA LYS A 24 -5.21 -19.79 -7.79
C LYS A 24 -4.18 -18.73 -8.19
N ASP A 25 -3.51 -18.12 -7.21
CA ASP A 25 -2.50 -17.11 -7.43
C ASP A 25 -1.10 -17.70 -7.59
N LYS A 26 -0.93 -18.57 -8.61
CA LYS A 26 0.32 -19.30 -8.88
C LYS A 26 1.53 -18.36 -8.98
N TYR A 27 1.34 -17.20 -9.60
CA TYR A 27 2.39 -16.21 -9.83
C TYR A 27 2.33 -15.03 -8.86
N LYS A 28 1.55 -15.14 -7.77
CA LYS A 28 1.44 -14.09 -6.72
C LYS A 28 1.01 -12.72 -7.26
N ILE A 29 0.26 -12.69 -8.37
CA ILE A 29 -0.26 -11.47 -9.00
C ILE A 29 -1.32 -10.83 -8.10
N GLY A 30 -2.20 -11.62 -7.50
CA GLY A 30 -3.18 -11.15 -6.53
C GLY A 30 -2.51 -10.54 -5.30
N TYR A 31 -1.50 -11.22 -4.74
CA TYR A 31 -0.67 -10.68 -3.67
C TYR A 31 -0.01 -9.34 -4.04
N ALA A 32 0.67 -9.29 -5.19
CA ALA A 32 1.34 -8.08 -5.66
C ALA A 32 0.35 -6.92 -5.88
N LEU A 33 -0.83 -7.19 -6.45
CA LEU A 33 -1.86 -6.17 -6.65
C LEU A 33 -2.38 -5.60 -5.33
N LEU A 34 -2.68 -6.47 -4.36
CA LEU A 34 -3.15 -6.05 -3.04
C LEU A 34 -2.08 -5.27 -2.28
N TYR A 35 -0.84 -5.72 -2.34
CA TYR A 35 0.31 -5.00 -1.78
C TYR A 35 0.46 -3.60 -2.38
N LEU A 36 0.48 -3.50 -3.72
CA LEU A 36 0.61 -2.22 -4.42
C LEU A 36 -0.58 -1.29 -4.13
N LEU A 37 -1.78 -1.85 -4.00
CA LEU A 37 -2.97 -1.09 -3.63
C LEU A 37 -2.83 -0.48 -2.23
N GLU A 38 -2.41 -1.27 -1.25
CA GLU A 38 -2.24 -0.80 0.12
C GLU A 38 -1.10 0.23 0.22
N ARG A 39 0.04 -0.07 -0.41
CA ARG A 39 1.17 0.85 -0.51
C ARG A 39 0.77 2.20 -1.13
N ASN A 40 -0.03 2.18 -2.19
CA ASN A 40 -0.51 3.41 -2.82
C ASN A 40 -1.42 4.25 -1.90
N LYS A 41 -2.24 3.62 -1.05
CA LYS A 41 -3.05 4.36 -0.06
C LYS A 41 -2.17 5.05 0.97
N LEU A 42 -1.14 4.37 1.48
CA LEU A 42 -0.20 4.94 2.44
C LEU A 42 0.59 6.10 1.81
N LEU A 43 1.08 5.93 0.58
CA LEU A 43 1.76 7.00 -0.14
C LEU A 43 0.87 8.21 -0.39
N GLU A 44 -0.42 8.00 -0.68
CA GLU A 44 -1.37 9.09 -0.85
C GLU A 44 -1.64 9.84 0.48
N ASP A 45 -1.68 9.12 1.61
CA ASP A 45 -1.77 9.74 2.94
C ASP A 45 -0.51 10.57 3.28
N VAL A 46 0.68 10.01 3.02
CA VAL A 46 1.96 10.73 3.14
C VAL A 46 1.97 11.99 2.27
N ARG A 47 1.56 11.88 0.99
CA ARG A 47 1.49 13.02 0.07
C ARG A 47 0.60 14.13 0.62
N LYS A 48 -0.62 13.79 1.06
CA LYS A 48 -1.57 14.77 1.61
C LYS A 48 -1.02 15.48 2.84
N ARG A 49 -0.39 14.74 3.75
CA ARG A 49 0.19 15.30 4.98
C ARG A 49 1.43 16.14 4.70
N ALA A 50 2.27 15.73 3.75
CA ALA A 50 3.42 16.51 3.31
C ALA A 50 2.97 17.82 2.64
N GLU A 51 1.96 17.77 1.77
CA GLU A 51 1.37 18.96 1.17
C GLU A 51 0.79 19.90 2.24
N TYR A 52 0.11 19.35 3.25
CA TYR A 52 -0.44 20.13 4.34
C TYR A 52 0.65 20.82 5.18
N TYR A 53 1.67 20.06 5.58
CA TYR A 53 2.84 20.55 6.33
C TYR A 53 3.57 21.68 5.59
N VAL A 54 3.77 21.53 4.29
CA VAL A 54 4.47 22.54 3.47
C VAL A 54 3.62 23.80 3.27
N ARG A 55 2.30 23.67 3.12
CA ARG A 55 1.42 24.79 2.75
C ARG A 55 0.84 25.56 3.93
N PHE A 56 0.54 24.90 5.04
CA PHE A 56 -0.26 25.49 6.12
C PHE A 56 0.50 25.73 7.42
N GLY A 57 1.80 25.42 7.43
CA GLY A 57 2.69 25.71 8.54
C GLY A 57 3.41 24.45 9.00
N GLN A 58 4.72 24.58 9.15
CA GLN A 58 5.62 23.51 9.59
C GLN A 58 5.56 23.31 11.11
N GLY A 59 4.34 23.31 11.67
CA GLY A 59 4.10 23.17 13.10
C GLY A 59 4.40 21.76 13.61
N GLU A 60 4.53 21.65 14.92
CA GLU A 60 4.80 20.36 15.59
C GLU A 60 3.67 19.34 15.36
N GLN A 61 2.42 19.79 15.30
CA GLN A 61 1.28 18.90 15.07
C GLN A 61 1.30 18.34 13.64
N GLU A 62 1.59 19.16 12.64
CA GLU A 62 1.68 18.76 11.24
C GLU A 62 2.91 17.86 11.02
N LEU A 63 4.03 18.17 11.66
CA LEU A 63 5.23 17.33 11.64
C LEU A 63 4.96 15.95 12.26
N SER A 64 4.31 15.92 13.42
CA SER A 64 3.90 14.68 14.09
C SER A 64 2.98 13.85 13.20
N ASN A 65 1.97 14.49 12.59
CA ASN A 65 1.06 13.85 11.66
C ASN A 65 1.78 13.26 10.44
N LEU A 66 2.79 13.94 9.89
CA LEU A 66 3.60 13.44 8.78
C LEU A 66 4.49 12.26 9.20
N ARG A 67 5.12 12.32 10.38
CA ARG A 67 5.94 11.22 10.92
C ARG A 67 5.14 9.95 11.08
N VAL A 68 3.94 10.02 11.67
CA VAL A 68 3.05 8.85 11.83
C VAL A 68 2.71 8.21 10.47
N ALA A 69 2.51 9.00 9.42
CA ALA A 69 2.23 8.46 8.09
C ALA A 69 3.47 7.81 7.46
N LEU A 70 4.65 8.38 7.67
CA LEU A 70 5.92 7.78 7.24
C LEU A 70 6.23 6.48 7.97
N GLU A 71 5.97 6.42 9.28
CA GLU A 71 6.13 5.21 10.10
C GLU A 71 5.25 4.07 9.58
N LYS A 72 3.96 4.32 9.32
CA LYS A 72 3.06 3.30 8.74
C LYS A 72 3.55 2.77 7.39
N MET A 73 4.09 3.64 6.55
CA MET A 73 4.68 3.22 5.28
C MET A 73 5.94 2.38 5.49
N HIS A 74 6.78 2.78 6.45
CA HIS A 74 7.99 2.04 6.78
C HIS A 74 7.70 0.66 7.37
N GLU A 75 6.70 0.54 8.25
CA GLU A 75 6.25 -0.74 8.81
C GLU A 75 5.84 -1.72 7.72
N LEU A 76 5.12 -1.26 6.69
CA LEU A 76 4.76 -2.09 5.54
C LEU A 76 6.00 -2.62 4.81
N ASP A 77 6.97 -1.76 4.51
CA ASP A 77 8.20 -2.15 3.81
C ASP A 77 9.13 -3.05 4.65
N VAL A 78 9.12 -2.91 5.98
CA VAL A 78 9.94 -3.72 6.90
C VAL A 78 9.38 -5.12 7.10
N VAL A 79 8.05 -5.26 7.23
CA VAL A 79 7.39 -6.57 7.31
C VAL A 79 7.71 -7.42 6.08
N ASP A 80 7.76 -6.81 4.89
CA ASP A 80 8.09 -7.52 3.65
C ASP A 80 9.58 -7.91 3.55
N ALA A 81 10.49 -7.18 4.19
CA ALA A 81 11.91 -7.50 4.19
C ALA A 81 12.23 -8.74 5.05
N ASP A 82 11.44 -8.99 6.11
CA ASP A 82 11.58 -10.16 6.99
C ASP A 82 10.95 -11.43 6.39
N ASP A 83 10.02 -11.28 5.43
CA ASP A 83 9.39 -12.36 4.66
C ASP A 83 10.29 -12.97 3.55
N SER A 84 11.61 -12.75 3.65
CA SER A 84 12.64 -13.39 2.82
C SER A 84 12.66 -14.93 2.87
N SER A 85 11.79 -15.55 3.68
CA SER A 85 11.50 -16.99 3.67
C SER A 85 10.57 -17.45 2.53
N PHE A 86 9.94 -16.54 1.77
CA PHE A 86 9.02 -16.91 0.67
C PHE A 86 9.71 -17.48 -0.58
N PHE A 87 11.05 -17.45 -0.67
CA PHE A 87 11.82 -17.91 -1.82
C PHE A 87 12.72 -19.12 -1.52
N VAL A 88 12.18 -20.21 -0.95
CA VAL A 88 12.84 -21.53 -0.84
C VAL A 88 11.70 -22.57 -0.81
N LYS A 89 11.47 -23.53 -1.73
CA LYS A 89 12.29 -24.41 -2.59
C LYS A 89 11.41 -24.87 -3.78
N GLU A 90 11.98 -24.97 -4.98
CA GLU A 90 11.57 -26.01 -5.96
C GLU A 90 12.22 -27.34 -5.61
#